data_AF-A0A3S9PNF5-F1
#
_entry.id   AF-A0A3S9PNF5-F1
#
_cell.length_a   1.000
_cell.length_b   1.000
_cell.length_c   1.000
_cell.angle_alpha   90.00
_cell.angle_beta   90.00
_cell.angle_gamma   90.00
#
_symmetry.space_group_name_H-M   'P 1'
#
loop_
_entity.id
_entity.type
_entity.pdbx_description
1 polymer ?
#
loop_
_entity_poly.entity_id
_entity_poly.type
_entity_poly.pdbx_seq_one_letter_code
_entity_poly.pdbx_strand_id
1 'polypeptide(L)' 'MVVQRTEAGLRRTLVGSTPANARPDGSGDERGVGAEELTTVLKNEFRIALGAGGAAILTRVYRVAT' A
#
# COMPACT_ATOMS: atom_id res chain seq x y z
N MET A 1 -4.38 -1.32 8.79
CA MET A 1 -4.63 -0.08 8.02
C MET A 1 -5.28 -0.46 6.69
N VAL A 2 -6.22 0.33 6.18
CA VAL A 2 -6.78 0.15 4.83
C VAL A 2 -6.66 1.47 4.07
N VAL A 3 -6.11 1.42 2.85
CA VAL A 3 -6.01 2.56 1.94
C VAL A 3 -6.55 2.15 0.58
N GLN A 4 -7.35 3.00 -0.06
CA GLN A 4 -7.88 2.74 -1.38
C GLN A 4 -7.64 3.92 -2.30
N ARG A 5 -7.39 3.63 -3.57
CA ARG A 5 -7.29 4.61 -4.65
C ARG A 5 -7.91 4.05 -5.91
N THR A 6 -8.90 4.76 -6.42
CA THR A 6 -9.61 4.39 -7.65
C THR A 6 -9.16 5.29 -8.79
N GLU A 7 -8.85 4.70 -9.93
CA GLU A 7 -8.56 5.36 -11.20
C GLU A 7 -9.40 4.72 -12.30
N ALA A 8 -9.43 5.34 -13.48
CA ALA A 8 -10.09 4.75 -14.64
C ALA A 8 -9.49 3.36 -14.94
N GLY A 9 -10.33 2.32 -14.89
CA GLY A 9 -9.92 0.95 -15.20
C GLY A 9 -9.09 0.23 -14.12
N LEU A 10 -8.91 0.81 -12.92
CA LEU A 10 -8.12 0.20 -11.87
C LEU A 10 -8.52 0.67 -10.46
N ARG A 11 -8.75 -0.28 -9.56
CA ARG A 11 -8.87 -0.02 -8.11
C ARG A 11 -7.66 -0.61 -7.39
N ARG A 12 -6.87 0.26 -6.75
CA ARG A 12 -5.80 -0.15 -5.82
C ARG A 12 -6.33 -0.19 -4.40
N THR A 13 -6.01 -1.26 -3.68
CA THR A 13 -6.30 -1.41 -2.25
C THR A 13 -5.03 -1.84 -1.54
N LEU A 14 -4.75 -1.26 -0.38
CA LEU A 14 -3.71 -1.71 0.53
C LEU A 14 -4.38 -2.12 1.83
N VAL A 15 -4.28 -3.40 2.19
CA VAL A 15 -4.73 -3.92 3.49
C VAL A 15 -3.49 -4.34 4.28
N GLY A 16 -3.19 -3.61 5.34
CA GLY A 16 -1.96 -3.82 6.10
C GLY A 16 -0.73 -3.52 5.25
N SER A 17 0.04 -4.57 4.95
CA SER A 17 1.22 -4.58 4.06
C SER A 17 0.98 -5.33 2.75
N THR A 18 -0.28 -5.58 2.37
CA THR A 18 -0.64 -6.29 1.14
C THR A 18 -1.34 -5.34 0.16
N PRO A 19 -0.61 -4.74 -0.80
CA PRO A 19 -1.21 -4.09 -1.96
C PRO A 19 -1.89 -5.10 -2.89
N ALA A 20 -3.03 -4.68 -3.43
CA ALA A 20 -3.82 -5.42 -4.39
C ALA A 20 -4.42 -4.48 -5.45
N ASN A 21 -4.49 -4.98 -6.68
CA ASN A 21 -5.09 -4.35 -7.84
C ASN A 21 -6.33 -5.13 -8.26
N ALA A 22 -7.39 -4.41 -8.60
CA ALA A 22 -8.59 -4.97 -9.21
C ALA A 22 -8.94 -4.21 -10.50
N ARG A 23 -9.16 -4.95 -11.58
CA ARG A 23 -9.53 -4.42 -12.90
C ARG A 23 -11.02 -4.71 -13.20
N PRO A 24 -11.67 -3.95 -14.11
CA PRO A 24 -13.09 -4.14 -14.44
C PRO A 24 -13.44 -5.50 -15.06
N ASP A 25 -12.46 -6.15 -15.68
CA ASP A 25 -12.59 -7.50 -16.24
C ASP A 25 -12.60 -8.61 -15.18
N GLY A 26 -12.53 -8.24 -13.90
CA GLY A 26 -12.48 -9.17 -12.76
C GLY A 26 -11.08 -9.70 -12.46
N SER A 27 -10.08 -9.40 -13.29
CA SER A 27 -8.70 -9.77 -13.01
C SER A 27 -8.10 -8.90 -11.90
N GLY A 28 -7.12 -9.46 -11.20
CA GLY A 28 -6.43 -8.76 -10.14
C GLY A 28 -5.10 -9.41 -9.82
N ASP A 29 -4.32 -8.69 -9.05
CA ASP A 29 -3.03 -9.15 -8.53
C ASP A 29 -2.90 -8.66 -7.09
N GLU A 30 -2.31 -9.49 -6.24
CA GLU A 30 -1.96 -9.13 -4.87
C GLU A 30 -0.54 -9.57 -4.58
N ARG A 31 0.16 -8.79 -3.77
CA ARG A 31 1.49 -9.16 -3.27
C ARG A 31 1.72 -8.60 -1.89
N GLY A 32 2.37 -9.36 -1.01
CA GLY A 32 2.87 -8.83 0.25
C GLY A 32 4.10 -7.96 0.00
N VAL A 33 4.25 -6.88 0.77
CA VAL A 33 5.45 -6.03 0.75
C VAL A 33 6.06 -5.90 2.15
N GLY A 34 7.37 -5.70 2.20
CA GLY A 34 8.07 -5.44 3.46
C GLY A 34 7.80 -4.04 4.01
N ALA A 35 8.13 -3.83 5.29
CA ALA A 35 7.91 -2.55 5.98
C ALA A 35 8.61 -1.35 5.32
N GLU A 36 9.82 -1.54 4.78
CA GLU A 36 10.55 -0.49 4.06
C GLU A 36 9.88 -0.14 2.73
N GLU A 37 9.40 -1.16 2.00
CA GLU A 37 8.73 -1.02 0.72
C GLU A 37 7.35 -0.37 0.86
N LEU A 38 6.67 -0.58 1.99
CA LEU A 38 5.34 -0.02 2.26
C LEU A 38 5.27 1.50 2.12
N THR A 39 6.32 2.21 2.57
CA THR A 39 6.40 3.68 2.41
C THR A 39 6.51 4.10 0.95
N THR A 40 7.22 3.30 0.15
CA THR A 40 7.39 3.51 -1.30
C THR A 40 6.07 3.25 -2.03
N VAL A 41 5.36 2.18 -1.67
CA VAL A 41 4.03 1.85 -2.21
C VAL A 41 3.03 2.98 -1.93
N LEU A 42 2.96 3.46 -0.69
CA LEU A 42 2.08 4.57 -0.33
C LEU A 42 2.35 5.82 -1.16
N LYS A 43 3.63 6.18 -1.35
CA LYS A 43 4.01 7.36 -2.13
C LYS A 43 3.72 7.20 -3.62
N ASN A 44 4.13 6.08 -4.22
CA ASN A 44 4.14 5.94 -5.68
C ASN A 44 2.80 5.45 -6.22
N GLU A 45 2.18 4.47 -5.57
CA GLU A 45 0.95 3.83 -6.05
C GLU A 45 -0.30 4.55 -5.51
N PHE A 46 -0.27 4.93 -4.22
CA PHE A 46 -1.39 5.57 -3.54
C PHE A 46 -1.29 7.10 -3.48
N ARG A 47 -0.17 7.68 -3.92
CA ARG A 47 0.07 9.15 -3.93
C ARG A 47 -0.04 9.79 -2.54
N ILE A 48 0.32 9.04 -1.50
CA ILE A 48 0.35 9.48 -0.11
C ILE A 48 1.82 9.62 0.31
N ALA A 49 2.28 10.86 0.43
CA ALA A 49 3.58 11.15 1.01
C ALA A 49 3.48 11.21 2.53
N LEU A 50 4.32 10.46 3.22
CA LEU A 50 4.46 10.55 4.67
C LEU A 50 5.62 11.48 5.02
N GLY A 51 5.43 12.33 6.03
CA GLY A 51 6.55 13.01 6.67
C GLY A 51 7.49 12.02 7.35
N ALA A 52 8.74 12.44 7.62
CA ALA A 52 9.77 11.56 8.16
C ALA A 52 9.35 10.80 9.44
N GLY A 53 8.67 11.48 10.36
CA GLY A 53 8.16 10.85 11.59
C GLY A 53 7.08 9.79 11.31
N GLY A 54 6.16 10.08 10.38
CA GLY A 54 5.11 9.14 9.99
C GLY A 54 5.67 7.90 9.29
N ALA A 55 6.66 8.09 8.41
CA ALA A 55 7.37 7.00 7.75
C ALA A 55 8.07 6.09 8.78
N ALA A 56 8.80 6.67 9.74
CA ALA A 56 9.50 5.91 10.77
C ALA A 56 8.54 5.11 11.67
N ILE A 57 7.41 5.70 12.06
CA ILE A 57 6.37 5.01 12.84
C ILE A 57 5.79 3.84 12.04
N LEU A 58 5.45 4.07 10.77
CA LEU A 58 4.86 3.04 9.92
C LEU A 58 5.82 1.85 9.74
N THR A 59 7.08 2.11 9.41
CA THR A 59 8.11 1.07 9.28
C THR A 59 8.26 0.26 10.57
N ARG A 60 8.29 0.94 11.73
CA ARG A 60 8.39 0.28 13.04
C ARG A 60 7.23 -0.66 13.31
N VAL A 61 5.99 -0.23 13.04
CA VAL A 61 4.78 -1.03 13.31
C VAL A 61 4.77 -2.30 12.46
N TYR A 62 5.07 -2.20 11.16
CA TYR A 62 5.02 -3.35 10.27
C TYR A 62 6.24 -4.27 10.35
N ARG A 63 7.38 -3.81 10.87
CA ARG A 63 8.54 -4.67 11.13
C ARG A 63 8.30 -5.68 12.26
N VAL A 64 7.44 -5.35 13.22
CA VAL A 64 7.10 -6.23 14.36
C VAL A 64 5.97 -7.21 14.03
N ALA A 65 5.15 -6.88 13.02
CA ALA A 65 4.00 -7.66 12.61
C ALA A 65 4.31 -8.75 11.56
N THR A 66 5.57 -8.87 11.14
CA THR A 66 6.07 -9.87 10.17
C THR A 66 7.12 -10.73 10.86
#